data_AF-A0A7T5R7E7-F1
#
_entry.id   AF-A0A7T5R7E7-F1
#
_cell.length_a   1.000
_cell.length_b   1.000
_cell.length_c   1.000
_cell.angle_alpha   90.00
_cell.angle_beta   90.00
_cell.angle_gamma   90.00
#
_symmetry.space_group_name_H-M   'P 1'
#
loop_
_entity.id
_entity.type
_entity.pdbx_description
1 polymer ?
#
loop_
_entity_poly.entity_id
_entity_poly.type
_entity_poly.pdbx_seq_one_letter_code
_entity_poly.pdbx_strand_id
1 'polypeptide(L)'
;MKKAAVLGLNALHLLIILTFFVLFFFNATVHFIYALVLLLNQFIMGILLWWHIKKFKLVCALTALTKKIEGHKLTDKENYNTTFLHNVTKRFINIKPLYLDITGWFCIFLVFLRYFWV
;
A
#
# COMPACT_ATOMS: atom_id res chain seq x y z
N MET A 1 -6.87 22.52 7.92
CA MET A 1 -7.53 21.69 6.89
C MET A 1 -6.66 20.53 6.39
N LYS A 2 -5.43 20.76 5.89
CA LYS A 2 -4.55 19.68 5.37
C LYS A 2 -4.29 18.51 6.34
N LYS A 3 -4.07 18.79 7.64
CA LYS A 3 -3.83 17.76 8.67
C LYS A 3 -4.99 16.78 8.85
N ALA A 4 -6.24 17.28 8.83
CA ALA A 4 -7.43 16.45 8.97
C ALA A 4 -7.63 15.53 7.75
N ALA A 5 -7.36 16.04 6.54
CA ALA A 5 -7.44 15.24 5.32
C ALA A 5 -6.38 14.12 5.28
N VAL A 6 -5.13 14.42 5.65
CA VAL A 6 -4.06 13.41 5.78
C VAL A 6 -4.42 12.35 6.81
N LEU A 7 -4.98 12.75 7.96
CA LEU A 7 -5.41 11.81 9.00
C LEU A 7 -6.54 10.89 8.50
N GLY A 8 -7.55 11.45 7.83
CA GLY A 8 -8.65 10.66 7.25
C GLY A 8 -8.17 9.66 6.18
N LEU A 9 -7.23 10.08 5.33
CA LEU A 9 -6.61 9.20 4.34
C LEU A 9 -5.80 8.07 4.98
N ASN A 10 -5.05 8.36 6.03
CA ASN A 10 -4.31 7.36 6.77
C ASN A 10 -5.24 6.38 7.50
N ALA A 11 -6.36 6.85 8.06
CA ALA A 11 -7.38 6.00 8.67
C ALA A 11 -8.03 5.07 7.65
N LEU A 12 -8.36 5.58 6.46
CA LEU A 12 -8.88 4.77 5.35
C LEU A 12 -7.88 3.69 4.92
N HIS A 13 -6.60 4.05 4.79
CA HIS A 13 -5.55 3.12 4.42
C HIS A 13 -5.37 2.01 5.47
N LEU A 14 -5.43 2.36 6.75
CA LEU A 14 -5.39 1.41 7.87
C LEU A 14 -6.60 0.47 7.84
N LEU A 15 -7.80 0.99 7.58
CA LEU A 15 -9.02 0.19 7.47
C LEU A 15 -8.91 -0.86 6.35
N ILE A 16 -8.35 -0.49 5.19
CA ILE A 16 -8.10 -1.40 4.07
C ILE A 16 -7.13 -2.53 4.48
N ILE A 17 -6.04 -2.20 5.16
CA ILE A 17 -5.06 -3.19 5.65
C ILE A 17 -5.70 -4.13 6.67
N LEU A 18 -6.49 -3.60 7.61
CA LEU A 18 -7.20 -4.41 8.59
C LEU A 18 -8.22 -5.33 7.92
N THR A 19 -8.95 -4.83 6.93
CA THR A 19 -9.92 -5.63 6.15
C THR A 19 -9.23 -6.75 5.40
N PHE A 20 -8.09 -6.46 4.75
CA PHE A 20 -7.26 -7.48 4.11
C PHE A 20 -6.85 -8.57 5.11
N PHE A 21 -6.33 -8.17 6.28
CA PHE A 21 -5.91 -9.12 7.30
C PHE A 21 -7.05 -9.96 7.87
N VAL A 22 -8.23 -9.37 8.09
CA VAL A 22 -9.42 -10.10 8.54
C VAL A 22 -9.86 -11.11 7.48
N LEU A 23 -10.02 -10.67 6.23
CA LEU A 23 -10.43 -11.53 5.12
C LEU A 23 -9.51 -12.75 4.95
N PHE A 24 -8.22 -12.60 5.27
CA PHE A 24 -7.27 -13.69 5.25
C PHE A 24 -7.80 -14.88 6.04
N PHE A 25 -8.35 -14.68 7.25
CA PHE A 25 -8.81 -15.77 8.10
C PHE A 25 -10.16 -16.36 7.69
N PHE A 26 -11.06 -15.56 7.13
CA PHE A 26 -12.46 -15.97 6.89
C PHE A 26 -12.71 -16.64 5.54
N ASN A 27 -12.18 -16.12 4.43
CA ASN A 27 -12.53 -16.63 3.11
C ASN A 27 -11.38 -16.41 2.11
N ALA A 28 -10.75 -17.50 1.68
CA ALA A 28 -9.57 -17.46 0.81
C ALA A 28 -9.88 -16.83 -0.56
N THR A 29 -11.03 -17.15 -1.15
CA THR A 29 -11.43 -16.63 -2.47
C THR A 29 -11.68 -15.13 -2.42
N VAL A 30 -12.44 -14.65 -1.43
CA VAL A 30 -12.70 -13.22 -1.25
C VAL A 30 -11.40 -12.48 -0.95
N HIS A 31 -10.54 -13.05 -0.11
CA HIS A 31 -9.22 -12.49 0.18
C HIS A 31 -8.34 -12.39 -1.07
N PHE A 32 -8.32 -13.42 -1.90
CA PHE A 32 -7.57 -13.43 -3.16
C PHE A 32 -8.07 -12.37 -4.16
N ILE A 33 -9.40 -12.28 -4.35
CA ILE A 33 -10.01 -11.23 -5.19
C ILE A 33 -9.64 -9.85 -4.65
N TYR A 34 -9.73 -9.65 -3.34
CA TYR A 34 -9.38 -8.39 -2.70
C TYR A 34 -7.88 -8.06 -2.89
N ALA A 35 -7.00 -9.05 -2.76
CA ALA A 35 -5.57 -8.90 -3.05
C ALA A 35 -5.30 -8.49 -4.50
N LEU A 36 -5.99 -9.12 -5.46
CA LEU A 36 -5.89 -8.75 -6.88
C LEU A 36 -6.36 -7.32 -7.13
N VAL A 37 -7.46 -6.89 -6.51
CA VAL A 37 -7.95 -5.51 -6.62
C VAL A 37 -6.92 -4.51 -6.08
N LEU A 38 -6.31 -4.80 -4.93
CA LEU A 38 -5.26 -3.95 -4.35
C LEU A 38 -4.02 -3.89 -5.25
N LEU A 39 -3.59 -5.02 -5.80
CA LEU A 39 -2.45 -5.09 -6.72
C LEU A 39 -2.75 -4.33 -8.02
N LEU A 40 -3.94 -4.52 -8.59
CA LEU A 40 -4.39 -3.84 -9.79
C LEU A 40 -4.45 -2.32 -9.60
N ASN A 41 -4.95 -1.85 -8.44
CA ASN A 41 -4.93 -0.42 -8.11
C ASN A 41 -3.51 0.15 -8.11
N GLN A 42 -2.57 -0.56 -7.48
CA GLN A 42 -1.16 -0.15 -7.44
C GLN A 42 -0.49 -0.19 -8.82
N PHE A 43 -0.87 -1.16 -9.65
CA PHE A 43 -0.39 -1.31 -11.01
C PHE A 43 -0.89 -0.19 -11.92
N ILE A 44 -2.20 0.12 -11.88
CA ILE A 44 -2.81 1.22 -12.64
C ILE A 44 -2.14 2.54 -12.26
N MET A 45 -1.97 2.80 -10.97
CA MET A 45 -1.28 4.02 -10.52
C MET A 45 0.18 4.05 -10.98
N GLY A 46 0.86 2.91 -10.96
CA GLY A 46 2.20 2.74 -11.50
C GLY A 46 2.28 3.09 -12.98
N ILE A 47 1.30 2.66 -13.80
CA ILE A 47 1.21 3.02 -15.23
C ILE A 47 0.96 4.51 -15.41
N LEU A 48 -0.03 5.08 -14.70
CA LEU A 48 -0.37 6.50 -14.80
C LEU A 48 0.84 7.38 -14.50
N LEU A 49 1.66 6.99 -13.51
CA LEU A 49 2.84 7.73 -13.14
C LEU A 49 4.04 7.41 -14.05
N TRP A 50 4.12 6.21 -14.63
CA TRP A 50 5.22 5.81 -15.51
C TRP A 50 5.43 6.80 -16.66
N TRP A 51 4.36 7.34 -17.23
CA TRP A 51 4.44 8.33 -18.31
C TRP A 51 5.15 9.62 -17.90
N HIS A 52 5.09 9.97 -16.61
CA HIS A 52 5.70 11.17 -16.05
C HIS A 52 7.11 10.94 -15.48
N ILE A 53 7.37 9.80 -14.83
CA ILE A 53 8.66 9.51 -14.17
C ILE A 53 9.59 8.57 -14.96
N LYS A 54 9.14 8.06 -16.11
CA LYS A 54 9.87 7.13 -17.01
C LYS A 54 10.40 5.86 -16.33
N LYS A 55 9.98 5.56 -15.10
CA LYS A 55 10.26 4.33 -14.36
C LYS A 55 8.95 3.74 -13.85
N PHE A 56 8.74 2.45 -14.05
CA PHE A 56 7.57 1.76 -13.51
C PHE A 56 7.83 1.38 -12.06
N LYS A 57 6.88 1.72 -11.18
CA LYS A 57 6.87 1.33 -9.76
C LYS A 57 5.44 1.12 -9.31
N LEU A 58 5.21 0.10 -8.46
CA LEU A 58 3.92 -0.08 -7.80
C LEU A 58 3.72 1.03 -6.77
N VAL A 59 2.63 1.78 -6.89
CA VAL A 59 2.34 2.92 -6.02
C VAL A 59 0.90 2.80 -5.54
N CYS A 60 0.70 2.78 -4.22
CA CYS A 60 -0.64 2.87 -3.68
C CYS A 60 -1.23 4.26 -3.94
N ALA A 61 -2.41 4.33 -4.56
CA ALA A 61 -3.10 5.58 -4.87
C ALA A 61 -3.33 6.44 -3.61
N LEU A 62 -3.66 5.81 -2.48
CA LEU A 62 -3.84 6.50 -1.20
C LEU A 62 -2.53 7.13 -0.71
N THR A 63 -1.39 6.44 -0.82
CA THR A 63 -0.08 7.01 -0.45
C THR A 63 0.28 8.20 -1.34
N ALA A 64 0.06 8.06 -2.65
CA ALA A 64 0.28 9.15 -3.61
C ALA A 64 -0.62 10.37 -3.30
N LEU A 65 -1.88 10.14 -2.93
CA LEU A 65 -2.81 11.20 -2.58
C LEU A 65 -2.42 11.89 -1.26
N THR A 66 -2.01 11.12 -0.24
CA THR A 66 -1.50 11.68 1.02
C THR A 66 -0.32 12.62 0.77
N LYS A 67 0.65 12.18 -0.04
CA LYS A 67 1.82 12.99 -0.41
C LYS A 67 1.47 14.25 -1.19
N LYS A 68 0.49 14.15 -2.11
CA LYS A 68 -0.06 15.30 -2.83
C LYS A 68 -0.68 16.33 -1.87
N ILE A 69 -1.42 15.88 -0.85
CA ILE A 69 -2.04 16.78 0.14
C ILE A 69 -0.97 17.41 1.06
N GLU A 70 0.10 16.67 1.35
CA GLU A 70 1.28 17.16 2.07
C GLU A 70 2.07 18.21 1.27
N GLY A 71 1.81 18.36 -0.02
CA GLY A 71 2.41 19.37 -0.90
C GLY A 71 3.55 18.84 -1.77
N HIS A 72 3.84 17.53 -1.73
CA HIS A 72 4.80 16.90 -2.63
C HIS A 72 4.21 16.77 -4.03
N LYS A 73 5.05 16.90 -5.06
CA LYS A 73 4.62 16.59 -6.43
C LYS A 73 4.46 15.08 -6.53
N LEU A 74 3.44 14.63 -7.26
CA LEU A 74 3.22 13.19 -7.48
C LEU A 74 4.46 12.51 -8.06
N THR A 75 5.24 13.23 -8.87
CA THR A 75 6.48 12.80 -9.53
C THR A 75 7.72 12.76 -8.64
N ASP A 76 7.64 13.22 -7.38
CA ASP A 76 8.80 13.23 -6.48
C ASP A 76 9.21 11.81 -6.10
N LYS A 77 10.51 11.52 -6.20
CA LYS A 77 11.08 10.18 -5.94
C LYS A 77 10.66 9.59 -4.58
N GLU A 78 10.42 10.44 -3.57
CA GLU A 78 9.98 10.00 -2.24
C GLU A 78 8.63 9.27 -2.24
N ASN A 79 7.70 9.61 -3.14
CA ASN A 79 6.39 8.96 -3.23
C ASN A 79 6.49 7.50 -3.69
N TYR A 80 7.60 7.14 -4.32
CA TYR A 80 7.84 5.85 -4.95
C TYR A 80 8.83 4.97 -4.18
N ASN A 81 9.45 5.53 -3.15
CA ASN A 81 10.43 4.84 -2.30
C ASN A 81 9.89 4.62 -0.88
N THR A 82 8.69 5.16 -0.57
CA THR A 82 8.08 5.03 0.76
C THR A 82 6.71 4.38 0.67
N THR A 83 6.51 3.32 1.44
CA THR A 83 5.20 2.66 1.59
C THR A 83 4.37 3.38 2.66
N PHE A 84 3.06 3.11 2.70
CA PHE A 84 2.20 3.61 3.77
C PHE A 84 2.72 3.16 5.15
N LEU A 85 3.05 1.88 5.28
CA LEU A 85 3.66 1.32 6.49
C LEU A 85 4.94 2.06 6.88
N HIS A 86 5.82 2.39 5.93
CA HIS A 86 7.01 3.19 6.21
C HIS A 86 6.66 4.60 6.72
N ASN A 87 5.70 5.28 6.10
CA ASN A 87 5.29 6.62 6.50
C ASN A 87 4.59 6.65 7.88
N VAL A 88 3.83 5.60 8.22
CA VAL A 88 3.18 5.46 9.53
C VAL A 88 4.19 5.07 10.59
N THR A 89 5.01 4.05 10.34
CA THR A 89 6.05 3.62 11.30
C THR A 89 7.02 4.75 11.56
N LYS A 90 7.53 5.48 10.56
CA LYS A 90 8.38 6.66 10.79
C LYS A 90 7.77 7.70 11.76
N ARG A 91 6.43 7.78 11.89
CA ARG A 91 5.76 8.69 12.83
C ARG A 91 5.60 8.13 14.25
N PHE A 92 5.63 6.80 14.42
CA PHE A 92 5.33 6.15 15.71
C PHE A 92 6.46 5.24 16.22
N ILE A 93 7.14 4.49 15.34
CA ILE A 93 8.19 3.50 15.63
C ILE A 93 9.20 3.47 14.47
N ASN A 94 10.48 3.74 14.72
CA ASN A 94 11.52 3.76 13.68
C ASN A 94 11.91 2.35 13.20
N ILE A 95 11.03 1.70 12.44
CA ILE A 95 11.24 0.36 11.87
C ILE A 95 11.98 0.50 10.53
N LYS A 96 13.03 -0.29 10.32
CA LYS A 96 13.76 -0.28 9.04
C LYS A 96 12.84 -0.77 7.91
N PRO A 97 12.77 -0.06 6.76
CA PRO A 97 11.89 -0.40 5.64
C PRO A 97 12.02 -1.85 5.15
N LEU A 98 13.23 -2.42 5.22
CA LEU A 98 13.49 -3.82 4.86
C LEU A 98 12.56 -4.81 5.58
N TYR A 99 12.30 -4.61 6.88
CA TYR A 99 11.45 -5.52 7.65
C TYR A 99 9.98 -5.44 7.21
N LEU A 100 9.52 -4.26 6.81
CA LEU A 100 8.16 -4.04 6.32
C LEU A 100 7.95 -4.73 4.97
N ASP A 101 8.94 -4.62 4.08
CA ASP A 101 8.92 -5.27 2.77
C ASP A 101 8.93 -6.79 2.92
N ILE A 102 9.77 -7.34 3.82
CA ILE A 102 9.80 -8.78 4.14
C ILE A 102 8.44 -9.25 4.66
N THR A 103 7.82 -8.54 5.61
CA THR A 103 6.49 -8.91 6.12
C THR A 103 5.42 -8.85 5.03
N GLY A 104 5.49 -7.89 4.11
CA GLY A 104 4.57 -7.81 2.97
C GLY A 104 4.70 -9.02 2.04
N TRP A 105 5.92 -9.39 1.66
CA TRP A 105 6.18 -10.58 0.84
C TRP A 105 5.78 -11.88 1.54
N PHE A 106 6.04 -11.99 2.85
CA PHE A 106 5.64 -13.14 3.65
C PHE A 106 4.12 -13.32 3.68
N CYS A 107 3.36 -12.23 3.87
CA CYS A 107 1.89 -12.28 3.77
C CYS A 107 1.42 -12.73 2.39
N ILE A 108 1.98 -12.19 1.30
CA ILE A 108 1.63 -12.62 -0.07
C ILE A 108 1.92 -14.11 -0.27
N PHE A 109 3.06 -14.61 0.22
CA PHE A 109 3.42 -16.02 0.16
C PHE A 109 2.42 -16.91 0.93
N LEU A 110 2.03 -16.52 2.15
CA LEU A 110 1.01 -17.23 2.94
C LEU A 110 -0.34 -17.29 2.23
N VAL A 111 -0.72 -16.23 1.53
CA VAL A 111 -1.97 -16.18 0.75
C VAL A 111 -1.90 -17.13 -0.44
N PHE A 112 -0.76 -17.16 -1.13
CA PHE A 112 -0.51 -18.08 -2.23
C PHE A 112 -0.59 -19.54 -1.75
N LEU A 113 0.10 -19.88 -0.64
CA LEU A 113 0.03 -21.21 -0.04
C LEU A 113 -1.40 -21.59 0.36
N ARG A 114 -2.15 -20.68 1.00
CA ARG A 114 -3.54 -20.92 1.40
C ARG A 114 -4.47 -21.15 0.20
N TYR A 115 -4.19 -20.56 -0.95
CA TYR A 115 -5.04 -20.72 -2.13
C TYR A 115 -4.74 -21.99 -2.93
N PHE A 116 -3.50 -22.46 -2.95
CA PHE A 116 -3.09 -23.63 -3.75
C PHE A 116 -2.99 -24.94 -2.93
N TRP A 117 -2.92 -24.86 -1.60
CA TRP A 117 -2.72 -26.03 -0.73
C TRP A 117 -3.91 -26.34 0.20
N VAL A 118 -5.00 -25.56 0.14
CA VAL A 118 -6.27 -25.81 0.84
C VAL A 118 -7.37 -25.94 -0.19
#